data_AF-A0A6A4TK89-F1
#
_entry.id   AF-A0A6A4TK89-F1
#
_cell.length_a   1.000
_cell.length_b   1.000
_cell.length_c   1.000
_cell.angle_alpha   90.00
_cell.angle_beta   90.00
_cell.angle_gamma   90.00
#
_symmetry.space_group_name_H-M   'P 1'
#
loop_
_entity.id
_entity.type
_entity.pdbx_description
1 polymer ?
#
loop_
_entity_poly.entity_id
_entity_poly.type
_entity_poly.pdbx_seq_one_letter_code
_entity_poly.pdbx_strand_id
1 'polypeptide(L)'
;MPIYVANFHNDVANFHNDVIANTRVSFMAVGVWFVEMVQGRHEALLPSSSALPGSSAVLCLCDFTPIDPCHSNISYWTLHGLWPDKGIDCNSSWHFNASQIEDLLPDMQKSWPDLLHPSSTGFWKYEWHKHGTCAAKADTLNSQHKYFSKALELYHKLDLNSILKKFDIIPSEKYYEFSQIEGVIENFYNVKPKIQCVHPSKNADHQILGQIEICFSPDFTLHDCEKQGHWDKGMAVHKASGFSVCDHDMPVYYPPLL
;
A
#
# COMPACT_ATOMS: atom_id res chain seq x y z
N MET A 1 -40.98 -49.07 -5.21
CA MET A 1 -40.45 -50.36 -4.72
C MET A 1 -39.22 -50.71 -5.56
N PRO A 2 -38.12 -51.25 -5.00
CA PRO A 2 -37.40 -50.88 -3.79
C PRO A 2 -36.07 -50.16 -4.12
N ILE A 3 -35.52 -49.54 -3.08
CA ILE A 3 -34.19 -48.96 -2.98
C ILE A 3 -33.18 -50.10 -2.81
N TYR A 4 -32.04 -50.05 -3.51
CA TYR A 4 -30.84 -50.81 -3.13
C TYR A 4 -29.72 -49.86 -2.75
N VAL A 5 -29.29 -49.97 -1.49
CA VAL A 5 -28.07 -49.37 -0.95
C VAL A 5 -27.01 -50.46 -0.94
N ALA A 6 -25.81 -50.17 -1.45
CA ALA A 6 -24.62 -50.93 -1.13
C ALA A 6 -23.51 -49.96 -0.74
N ASN A 7 -22.94 -50.19 0.44
CA ASN A 7 -21.96 -49.35 1.12
C ASN A 7 -20.63 -50.11 1.24
N PHE A 8 -19.53 -49.35 1.06
CA PHE A 8 -18.17 -49.48 1.63
C PHE A 8 -17.38 -50.80 1.51
N HIS A 9 -16.16 -50.70 0.95
CA HIS A 9 -14.93 -50.95 1.73
C HIS A 9 -13.64 -50.44 1.04
N ASN A 10 -12.71 -49.98 1.88
CA ASN A 10 -11.33 -49.56 1.60
C ASN A 10 -10.47 -50.70 1.05
N ASP A 11 -9.37 -50.38 0.33
CA ASP A 11 -8.00 -50.56 0.85
C ASP A 11 -6.86 -50.36 -0.18
N VAL A 12 -5.74 -49.81 0.36
CA VAL A 12 -4.32 -50.15 0.09
C VAL A 12 -3.51 -49.39 -1.00
N ALA A 13 -2.61 -48.55 -0.44
CA ALA A 13 -1.15 -48.47 -0.65
C ALA A 13 -0.50 -47.64 -1.77
N ASN A 14 0.25 -46.64 -1.28
CA ASN A 14 1.68 -46.37 -1.49
C ASN A 14 2.29 -46.56 -2.88
N PHE A 15 2.67 -45.45 -3.51
CA PHE A 15 3.85 -45.35 -4.36
C PHE A 15 4.69 -44.13 -3.94
N HIS A 16 6.01 -44.34 -3.84
CA HIS A 16 7.00 -43.37 -3.39
C HIS A 16 7.72 -42.75 -4.61
N ASN A 17 7.97 -41.44 -4.52
CA ASN A 17 8.97 -40.58 -5.19
C ASN A 17 9.11 -40.59 -6.73
N ASP A 18 8.80 -39.45 -7.37
CA ASP A 18 9.83 -38.53 -7.88
C ASP A 18 9.25 -37.20 -8.41
N VAL A 19 9.72 -36.09 -7.81
CA VAL A 19 10.25 -34.86 -8.44
C VAL A 19 9.36 -34.05 -9.44
N ILE A 20 8.99 -32.84 -8.96
CA ILE A 20 8.77 -31.53 -9.62
C ILE A 20 7.34 -31.03 -9.90
N ALA A 21 7.11 -29.85 -9.29
CA ALA A 21 6.24 -28.72 -9.62
C ALA A 21 4.76 -28.77 -9.18
N ASN A 22 4.52 -28.07 -8.07
CA ASN A 22 3.26 -27.49 -7.62
C ASN A 22 2.39 -26.99 -8.78
N THR A 23 1.34 -27.73 -9.08
CA THR A 23 0.09 -27.20 -9.62
C THR A 23 -1.04 -27.72 -8.72
N ARG A 24 -1.41 -26.96 -7.69
CA ARG A 24 -2.71 -27.18 -7.02
C ARG A 24 -3.74 -26.29 -7.73
N VAL A 25 -4.31 -26.86 -8.79
CA VAL A 25 -5.68 -26.54 -9.20
C VAL A 25 -6.58 -27.38 -8.30
N SER A 26 -7.57 -26.76 -7.66
CA SER A 26 -8.74 -27.46 -7.13
C SER A 26 -9.97 -26.98 -7.88
N PHE A 27 -10.68 -27.93 -8.47
CA PHE A 27 -11.90 -27.73 -9.26
C PHE A 27 -13.16 -27.87 -8.38
N MET A 28 -14.12 -26.99 -8.69
CA MET A 28 -15.59 -27.16 -8.81
C MET A 28 -16.46 -27.78 -7.71
N ALA A 29 -17.52 -27.04 -7.37
CA ALA A 29 -18.87 -27.56 -7.17
C ALA A 29 -19.83 -26.92 -8.20
N VAL A 30 -20.84 -27.67 -8.62
CA VAL A 30 -21.52 -27.65 -9.94
C VAL A 30 -22.92 -27.00 -9.90
N GLY A 31 -23.35 -26.43 -11.04
CA GLY A 31 -24.76 -26.30 -11.48
C GLY A 31 -25.12 -24.86 -11.87
N VAL A 32 -25.54 -24.50 -13.10
CA VAL A 32 -26.34 -25.19 -14.13
C VAL A 32 -25.92 -24.63 -15.51
N TRP A 33 -25.84 -25.51 -16.52
CA TRP A 33 -25.70 -25.14 -17.93
C TRP A 33 -27.07 -24.84 -18.55
N PHE A 34 -27.17 -23.74 -19.29
CA PHE A 34 -28.04 -23.65 -20.46
C PHE A 34 -27.19 -23.15 -21.63
N VAL A 35 -27.15 -23.93 -22.71
CA VAL A 35 -26.55 -23.56 -23.98
C VAL A 35 -27.69 -23.14 -24.90
N GLU A 36 -27.62 -21.93 -25.41
CA GLU A 36 -28.26 -21.58 -26.69
C GLU A 36 -27.17 -20.96 -27.57
N MET A 37 -26.88 -21.61 -28.70
CA MET A 37 -25.95 -21.12 -29.70
C MET A 37 -26.64 -20.04 -30.54
N VAL A 38 -26.04 -18.84 -30.61
CA VAL A 38 -26.22 -17.95 -31.75
C VAL A 38 -24.83 -17.67 -32.35
N GLN A 39 -24.74 -17.97 -33.64
CA GLN A 39 -23.57 -17.85 -34.50
C GLN A 39 -23.13 -16.38 -34.66
N GLY A 40 -21.82 -16.11 -34.60
CA GLY A 40 -21.21 -15.08 -35.46
C GLY A 40 -20.43 -13.94 -34.81
N ARG A 41 -19.13 -14.17 -34.60
CA ARG A 41 -17.96 -13.34 -35.00
C ARG A 41 -16.80 -13.63 -34.04
N HIS A 42 -15.69 -14.09 -34.60
CA HIS A 42 -14.42 -14.12 -33.91
C HIS A 42 -13.92 -12.68 -33.77
N GLU A 43 -14.15 -12.08 -32.61
CA GLU A 43 -13.16 -11.21 -32.01
C GLU A 43 -12.48 -12.02 -30.91
N ALA A 44 -11.17 -12.22 -31.07
CA ALA A 44 -10.35 -12.64 -29.95
C ALA A 44 -10.45 -11.51 -28.91
N LEU A 45 -11.22 -11.73 -27.84
CA LEU A 45 -11.06 -10.97 -26.61
C LEU A 45 -9.66 -11.29 -26.10
N LEU A 46 -8.70 -10.45 -26.49
CA LEU A 46 -7.44 -10.31 -25.78
C LEU A 46 -7.82 -10.08 -24.31
N PRO A 47 -7.25 -10.82 -23.35
CA PRO A 47 -7.42 -10.43 -21.96
C PRO A 47 -6.83 -9.02 -21.85
N SER A 48 -7.67 -8.03 -21.51
CA SER A 48 -7.18 -6.71 -21.14
C SER A 48 -6.34 -6.92 -19.88
N SER A 49 -5.02 -7.03 -20.05
CA SER A 49 -4.09 -7.08 -18.93
C SER A 49 -3.97 -5.67 -18.36
N SER A 50 -5.00 -5.20 -17.66
CA SER A 50 -5.05 -3.89 -16.99
C SER A 50 -5.22 -4.04 -15.48
N ALA A 51 -4.87 -5.19 -14.91
CA ALA A 51 -4.71 -5.32 -13.46
C ALA A 51 -3.53 -4.44 -13.03
N LEU A 52 -3.76 -3.58 -12.04
CA LEU A 52 -2.69 -2.83 -11.37
C LEU A 52 -1.63 -3.84 -10.88
N PRO A 53 -0.33 -3.54 -10.92
CA PRO A 53 0.60 -4.14 -9.97
C PRO A 53 0.08 -3.88 -8.53
N GLY A 54 0.56 -4.57 -7.50
CA GLY A 54 0.21 -4.16 -6.14
C GLY A 54 0.52 -2.68 -5.91
N SER A 55 -0.13 -2.08 -4.92
CA SER A 55 0.06 -0.66 -4.61
C SER A 55 0.04 -0.42 -3.11
N SER A 56 0.74 0.60 -2.65
CA SER A 56 0.77 0.94 -1.24
C SER A 56 0.25 2.35 -0.99
N ALA A 57 -0.58 2.52 0.04
CA ALA A 57 -0.78 3.85 0.63
C ALA A 57 0.37 4.14 1.58
N VAL A 58 1.02 5.27 1.37
CA VAL A 58 2.14 5.73 2.17
C VAL A 58 1.65 6.91 3.00
N LEU A 59 1.71 6.77 4.31
CA LEU A 59 1.32 7.79 5.27
C LEU A 59 2.57 8.33 5.96
N CYS A 60 2.64 9.64 6.10
CA CYS A 60 3.74 10.34 6.74
C CYS A 60 3.23 11.23 7.87
N LEU A 61 4.05 11.36 8.90
CA LEU A 61 3.91 12.44 9.87
C LEU A 61 4.72 13.64 9.42
N CYS A 62 4.18 14.82 9.71
CA CYS A 62 4.98 16.01 9.83
C CYS A 62 5.68 15.97 11.18
N ASP A 63 6.85 15.33 11.27
CA ASP A 63 7.70 15.59 12.43
C ASP A 63 9.18 15.57 12.07
N PHE A 64 9.77 16.75 12.24
CA PHE A 64 11.19 17.11 12.21
C PHE A 64 12.08 16.31 11.24
N THR A 65 12.18 16.81 10.00
CA THR A 65 13.50 16.75 9.35
C THR A 65 14.38 17.80 10.03
N PRO A 66 15.67 17.52 10.34
CA PRO A 66 16.60 18.53 10.84
C PRO A 66 16.88 19.67 9.86
N ILE A 67 16.33 19.60 8.65
CA ILE A 67 16.71 20.42 7.50
C ILE A 67 15.68 21.51 7.24
N ASP A 68 14.37 21.27 7.47
CA ASP A 68 13.34 22.31 7.45
C ASP A 68 12.18 21.95 8.40
N PRO A 69 11.86 22.79 9.41
CA PRO A 69 10.70 22.55 10.26
C PRO A 69 9.41 22.70 9.44
N CYS A 70 8.51 21.73 9.62
CA CYS A 70 7.15 21.78 9.08
C CYS A 70 6.50 23.14 9.36
N HIS A 71 6.01 23.82 8.31
CA HIS A 71 5.36 25.12 8.45
C HIS A 71 3.88 25.02 8.86
N SER A 72 3.36 23.81 9.05
CA SER A 72 1.95 23.53 9.27
C SER A 72 1.71 22.93 10.65
N ASN A 73 0.62 23.34 11.31
CA ASN A 73 0.20 22.85 12.62
C ASN A 73 -0.55 21.51 12.48
N ILE A 74 0.10 20.54 11.82
CA ILE A 74 -0.46 19.22 11.50
C ILE A 74 0.00 18.24 12.55
N SER A 75 -0.99 17.75 13.30
CA SER A 75 -0.81 16.87 14.47
C SER A 75 -1.23 15.42 14.21
N TYR A 76 -1.32 15.03 12.94
CA TYR A 76 -1.88 13.76 12.51
C TYR A 76 -1.14 13.22 11.29
N TRP A 77 -1.18 11.90 11.11
CA TRP A 77 -0.69 11.21 9.93
C TRP A 77 -1.44 11.70 8.71
N THR A 78 -0.72 12.14 7.69
CA THR A 78 -1.26 12.54 6.39
C THR A 78 -0.84 11.58 5.30
N LEU A 79 -1.55 11.57 4.19
CA LEU A 79 -1.18 10.84 3.00
C LEU A 79 0.08 11.47 2.37
N HIS A 80 1.07 10.65 2.05
CA HIS A 80 2.21 10.99 1.19
C HIS A 80 1.93 10.55 -0.24
N GLY A 81 1.37 9.35 -0.42
CA GLY A 81 1.43 8.64 -1.70
C GLY A 81 0.45 7.49 -1.84
N LEU A 82 0.02 7.23 -3.08
CA LEU A 82 -0.48 5.92 -3.50
C LEU A 82 0.45 5.38 -4.59
N TRP A 83 1.35 4.48 -4.23
CA TRP A 83 2.46 4.09 -5.09
C TRP A 83 2.26 2.68 -5.65
N PRO A 84 2.29 2.49 -6.98
CA PRO A 84 2.40 1.17 -7.57
C PRO A 84 3.74 0.52 -7.20
N ASP A 85 3.76 -0.80 -6.99
CA ASP A 85 4.97 -1.58 -6.71
C ASP A 85 6.01 -1.48 -7.83
N LYS A 86 5.55 -1.21 -9.06
CA LYS A 86 6.37 -1.23 -10.27
C LYS A 86 6.17 0.02 -11.11
N GLY A 87 7.31 0.60 -11.49
CA GLY A 87 7.39 1.73 -12.39
C GLY A 87 7.43 3.06 -11.66
N ILE A 88 8.16 3.99 -12.26
CA ILE A 88 8.21 5.41 -11.90
C ILE A 88 8.21 6.21 -13.20
N ASP A 89 7.69 7.43 -13.17
CA ASP A 89 7.71 8.37 -14.30
C ASP A 89 7.15 7.78 -15.62
N CYS A 90 6.09 6.97 -15.54
CA CYS A 90 5.63 6.14 -16.66
C CYS A 90 5.05 6.92 -17.85
N ASN A 91 4.67 8.19 -17.67
CA ASN A 91 4.19 9.04 -18.76
C ASN A 91 4.55 10.51 -18.53
N SER A 92 5.69 10.94 -19.07
CA SER A 92 6.17 12.30 -18.89
C SER A 92 5.35 13.38 -19.60
N SER A 93 4.55 12.99 -20.60
CA SER A 93 3.66 13.90 -21.35
C SER A 93 2.31 14.15 -20.67
N TRP A 94 1.95 13.35 -19.66
CA TRP A 94 0.68 13.50 -18.96
C TRP A 94 0.82 14.40 -17.73
N HIS A 95 0.83 15.70 -17.96
CA HIS A 95 1.02 16.68 -16.90
C HIS A 95 -0.16 16.76 -15.93
N PHE A 96 0.14 17.04 -14.66
CA PHE A 96 -0.85 17.34 -13.64
C PHE A 96 -1.69 18.58 -14.02
N ASN A 97 -3.00 18.51 -13.79
CA ASN A 97 -3.95 19.59 -14.02
C ASN A 97 -4.92 19.67 -12.83
N ALA A 98 -4.72 20.67 -11.97
CA ALA A 98 -5.53 20.88 -10.76
C ALA A 98 -7.03 21.00 -11.05
N SER A 99 -7.42 21.51 -12.21
CA SER A 99 -8.84 21.63 -12.62
C SER A 99 -9.52 20.27 -12.78
N GLN A 100 -8.78 19.18 -12.95
CA GLN A 100 -9.35 17.82 -13.02
C GLN A 100 -9.69 17.25 -11.64
N ILE A 101 -9.27 17.91 -10.56
CA ILE A 101 -9.48 17.46 -9.17
C ILE A 101 -10.03 18.57 -8.29
N GLU A 102 -10.66 19.59 -8.89
CA GLU A 102 -11.12 20.79 -8.18
C GLU A 102 -12.04 20.46 -6.99
N ASP A 103 -12.90 19.48 -7.17
CA ASP A 103 -13.82 18.95 -6.16
C ASP A 103 -13.10 18.24 -4.99
N LEU A 104 -11.90 17.70 -5.23
CA LEU A 104 -11.09 17.01 -4.23
C LEU A 104 -10.18 17.98 -3.44
N LEU A 105 -9.95 19.20 -3.93
CA LEU A 105 -8.98 20.14 -3.34
C LEU A 105 -9.18 20.38 -1.83
N PRO A 106 -10.41 20.55 -1.30
CA PRO A 106 -10.60 20.72 0.15
C PRO A 106 -10.09 19.54 0.97
N ASP A 107 -10.26 18.30 0.48
CA ASP A 107 -9.79 17.10 1.17
C ASP A 107 -8.29 16.88 0.92
N MET A 108 -7.79 17.15 -0.29
CA MET A 108 -6.36 17.12 -0.59
C MET A 108 -5.56 18.04 0.34
N GLN A 109 -6.04 19.27 0.61
CA GLN A 109 -5.36 20.22 1.51
C GLN A 109 -5.31 19.74 2.97
N LYS A 110 -6.25 18.91 3.39
CA LYS A 110 -6.32 18.40 4.76
C LYS A 110 -5.60 17.06 4.90
N SER A 111 -5.88 16.14 4.01
CA SER A 111 -5.51 14.72 4.11
C SER A 111 -4.23 14.40 3.34
N TRP A 112 -3.86 15.20 2.33
CA TRP A 112 -2.65 15.02 1.52
C TRP A 112 -1.87 16.35 1.33
N PRO A 113 -1.61 17.15 2.39
CA PRO A 113 -0.92 18.43 2.25
C PRO A 113 0.55 18.27 1.85
N ASP A 114 1.10 19.31 1.23
CA ASP A 114 2.54 19.51 1.19
C ASP A 114 3.00 20.04 2.56
N LEU A 115 3.74 19.20 3.28
CA LEU A 115 4.17 19.46 4.65
C LEU A 115 5.23 20.58 4.76
N LEU A 116 5.97 20.84 3.68
CA LEU A 116 7.00 21.88 3.60
C LEU A 116 6.45 23.16 2.97
N HIS A 117 5.55 23.03 1.99
CA HIS A 117 4.96 24.15 1.26
C HIS A 117 3.44 24.04 1.16
N PRO A 118 2.68 24.25 2.26
CA PRO A 118 1.24 23.94 2.33
C PRO A 118 0.35 24.61 1.28
N SER A 119 0.77 25.76 0.75
CA SER A 119 0.04 26.51 -0.28
C SER A 119 0.34 26.06 -1.71
N SER A 120 1.22 25.06 -1.90
CA SER A 120 1.72 24.61 -3.20
C SER A 120 1.00 23.36 -3.68
N THR A 121 0.59 23.34 -4.95
CA THR A 121 0.17 22.10 -5.63
C THR A 121 1.37 21.31 -6.17
N GLY A 122 2.59 21.76 -5.91
CA GLY A 122 3.83 21.19 -6.43
C GLY A 122 4.01 19.74 -6.00
N PHE A 123 3.64 19.41 -4.76
CA PHE A 123 3.71 18.04 -4.26
C PHE A 123 2.75 17.09 -5.00
N TRP A 124 1.49 17.47 -5.21
CA TRP A 124 0.55 16.64 -5.97
C TRP A 124 0.98 16.47 -7.43
N LYS A 125 1.56 17.51 -8.03
CA LYS A 125 2.17 17.41 -9.37
C LYS A 125 3.29 16.38 -9.38
N TYR A 126 4.15 16.36 -8.37
CA TYR A 126 5.24 15.39 -8.23
C TYR A 126 4.70 13.96 -8.08
N GLU A 127 3.77 13.74 -7.16
CA GLU A 127 3.15 12.43 -6.92
C GLU A 127 2.41 11.91 -8.16
N TRP A 128 1.67 12.78 -8.86
CA TRP A 128 1.04 12.41 -10.12
C TRP A 128 2.07 11.99 -11.17
N HIS A 129 3.08 12.82 -11.42
CA HIS A 129 4.08 12.55 -12.45
C HIS A 129 4.82 11.24 -12.19
N LYS A 130 5.30 11.07 -10.95
CA LYS A 130 6.19 9.98 -10.57
C LYS A 130 5.44 8.66 -10.35
N HIS A 131 4.27 8.70 -9.74
CA HIS A 131 3.53 7.49 -9.33
C HIS A 131 2.17 7.38 -10.02
N GLY A 132 1.39 8.47 -10.07
CA GLY A 132 0.05 8.50 -10.65
C GLY A 132 0.01 8.09 -12.12
N THR A 133 0.99 8.50 -12.94
CA THR A 133 1.07 8.10 -14.35
C THR A 133 1.31 6.61 -14.55
N CYS A 134 1.96 5.94 -13.60
CA CYS A 134 2.11 4.48 -13.59
C CYS A 134 0.83 3.79 -13.15
N ALA A 135 0.20 4.29 -12.07
CA ALA A 135 -1.07 3.81 -11.56
C ALA A 135 -2.18 3.88 -12.62
N ALA A 136 -2.20 4.94 -13.43
CA ALA A 136 -3.19 5.18 -14.47
C ALA A 136 -3.19 4.16 -15.63
N LYS A 137 -2.26 3.19 -15.64
CA LYS A 137 -2.33 2.02 -16.53
C LYS A 137 -3.49 1.08 -16.16
N ALA A 138 -3.96 1.11 -14.92
CA ALA A 138 -5.15 0.37 -14.49
C ALA A 138 -6.42 1.18 -14.75
N ASP A 139 -7.48 0.54 -15.24
CA ASP A 139 -8.74 1.20 -15.60
C ASP A 139 -9.45 1.87 -14.42
N THR A 140 -9.20 1.36 -13.22
CA THR A 140 -9.72 1.90 -11.95
C THR A 140 -9.06 3.21 -11.56
N LEU A 141 -7.84 3.50 -12.05
CA LEU A 141 -7.04 4.69 -11.73
C LEU A 141 -6.69 5.55 -12.96
N ASN A 142 -7.29 5.27 -14.12
CA ASN A 142 -6.90 5.83 -15.43
C ASN A 142 -7.25 7.33 -15.66
N SER A 143 -7.30 8.13 -14.61
CA SER A 143 -7.37 9.59 -14.67
C SER A 143 -6.80 10.21 -13.38
N GLN A 144 -6.45 11.50 -13.42
CA GLN A 144 -5.99 12.22 -12.22
C GLN A 144 -7.05 12.15 -11.12
N HIS A 145 -8.31 12.44 -11.47
CA HIS A 145 -9.42 12.36 -10.54
C HIS A 145 -9.55 10.98 -9.89
N LYS A 146 -9.54 9.90 -10.68
CA LYS A 146 -9.64 8.52 -10.15
C LYS A 146 -8.47 8.16 -9.24
N TYR A 147 -7.25 8.55 -9.60
CA TYR A 147 -6.05 8.31 -8.79
C TYR A 147 -6.13 9.02 -7.44
N PHE A 148 -6.37 10.34 -7.43
CA PHE A 148 -6.41 11.12 -6.21
C PHE A 148 -7.62 10.77 -5.33
N SER A 149 -8.81 10.58 -5.92
CA SER A 149 -10.00 10.18 -5.16
C SER A 149 -9.84 8.79 -4.53
N LYS A 150 -9.27 7.81 -5.24
CA LYS A 150 -9.02 6.48 -4.66
C LYS A 150 -8.02 6.54 -3.51
N ALA A 151 -6.95 7.31 -3.65
CA ALA A 151 -5.96 7.46 -2.60
C ALA A 151 -6.56 8.10 -1.33
N LEU A 152 -7.38 9.14 -1.48
CA LEU A 152 -8.14 9.75 -0.37
C LEU A 152 -9.12 8.75 0.27
N GLU A 153 -9.87 7.99 -0.54
CA GLU A 153 -10.78 6.95 -0.05
C GLU A 153 -10.04 5.91 0.81
N LEU A 154 -8.88 5.43 0.35
CA LEU A 154 -8.08 4.46 1.08
C LEU A 154 -7.52 5.06 2.37
N TYR A 155 -7.02 6.29 2.34
CA TYR A 155 -6.54 7.01 3.52
C TYR A 155 -7.63 7.11 4.61
N HIS A 156 -8.84 7.55 4.23
CA HIS A 156 -9.96 7.66 5.18
C HIS A 156 -10.45 6.30 5.67
N LYS A 157 -10.40 5.27 4.83
CA LYS A 157 -10.77 3.90 5.20
C LYS A 157 -9.78 3.28 6.18
N LEU A 158 -8.49 3.56 6.03
CA LEU A 158 -7.47 3.12 6.97
C LEU A 158 -7.67 3.78 8.34
N ASP A 159 -7.87 5.10 8.38
CA ASP A 159 -8.07 5.86 9.62
C ASP A 159 -6.94 5.61 10.65
N LEU A 160 -5.70 5.57 10.14
CA LEU A 160 -4.51 5.21 10.93
C LEU A 160 -4.38 6.04 12.22
N ASN A 161 -4.72 7.32 12.16
CA ASN A 161 -4.73 8.22 13.31
C ASN A 161 -5.58 7.69 14.47
N SER A 162 -6.82 7.28 14.18
CA SER A 162 -7.74 6.76 15.20
C SER A 162 -7.28 5.40 15.70
N ILE A 163 -6.69 4.57 14.84
CA ILE A 163 -6.18 3.26 15.23
C ILE A 163 -5.00 3.39 16.19
N LEU A 164 -3.98 4.17 15.84
CA LEU A 164 -2.81 4.36 16.70
C LEU A 164 -3.22 4.95 18.06
N LYS A 165 -4.07 5.97 18.06
CA LYS A 165 -4.60 6.57 19.29
C LYS A 165 -5.40 5.58 20.14
N LYS A 166 -6.21 4.72 19.54
CA LYS A 166 -7.02 3.71 20.25
C LYS A 166 -6.17 2.71 21.01
N PHE A 167 -4.96 2.44 20.54
CA PHE A 167 -4.01 1.51 21.16
C PHE A 167 -2.86 2.23 21.88
N ASP A 168 -3.05 3.50 22.25
CA ASP A 168 -2.09 4.32 22.99
C ASP A 168 -0.70 4.47 22.32
N ILE A 169 -0.66 4.34 20.99
CA ILE A 169 0.47 4.78 20.17
C ILE A 169 0.25 6.25 19.82
N ILE A 170 0.76 7.14 20.67
CA ILE A 170 0.56 8.58 20.58
C ILE A 170 1.91 9.31 20.67
N PRO A 171 2.00 10.54 20.16
CA PRO A 171 3.16 11.41 20.39
C PRO A 171 3.55 11.46 21.87
N SER A 172 4.81 11.16 22.20
CA SER A 172 5.27 11.05 23.59
C SER A 172 6.78 11.27 23.74
N GLU A 173 7.20 11.79 24.90
CA GLU A 173 8.61 11.82 25.33
C GLU A 173 9.19 10.42 25.60
N LYS A 174 8.32 9.40 25.71
CA LYS A 174 8.73 8.00 25.90
C LYS A 174 8.96 7.33 24.55
N TYR A 175 9.97 6.47 24.50
CA TYR A 175 10.20 5.61 23.35
C TYR A 175 9.28 4.38 23.36
N TYR A 176 8.95 3.93 22.16
CA TYR A 176 8.27 2.68 21.90
C TYR A 176 9.28 1.63 21.45
N GLU A 177 9.03 0.38 21.81
CA GLU A 177 9.64 -0.75 21.10
C GLU A 177 9.03 -0.83 19.70
N PHE A 178 9.84 -1.12 18.69
CA PHE A 178 9.35 -1.27 17.31
C PHE A 178 8.18 -2.27 17.23
N SER A 179 8.28 -3.38 17.96
CA SER A 179 7.27 -4.43 18.02
C SER A 179 5.92 -3.96 18.57
N GLN A 180 5.88 -2.91 19.40
CA GLN A 180 4.63 -2.34 19.89
C GLN A 180 3.87 -1.64 18.76
N ILE A 181 4.57 -0.84 17.96
CA ILE A 181 3.97 -0.10 16.85
C ILE A 181 3.56 -1.07 15.74
N GLU A 182 4.49 -1.94 15.31
CA GLU A 182 4.21 -2.94 14.27
C GLU A 182 3.07 -3.86 14.68
N GLY A 183 3.10 -4.39 15.91
CA GLY A 183 2.08 -5.31 16.41
C GLY A 183 0.68 -4.70 16.49
N VAL A 184 0.54 -3.41 16.84
CA VAL A 184 -0.76 -2.74 16.83
C VAL A 184 -1.35 -2.68 15.41
N ILE A 185 -0.53 -2.29 14.44
CA ILE A 185 -0.95 -2.13 13.05
C ILE A 185 -1.26 -3.50 12.43
N GLU A 186 -0.37 -4.48 12.64
CA GLU A 186 -0.52 -5.84 12.13
C GLU A 186 -1.76 -6.53 12.69
N ASN A 187 -2.01 -6.44 14.00
CA ASN A 187 -3.18 -7.06 14.61
C ASN A 187 -4.50 -6.38 14.19
N PHE A 188 -4.49 -5.08 13.94
CA PHE A 188 -5.71 -4.36 13.57
C PHE A 188 -6.09 -4.59 12.11
N TYR A 189 -5.12 -4.48 11.19
CA TYR A 189 -5.37 -4.63 9.75
C TYR A 189 -5.21 -6.07 9.23
N ASN A 190 -4.68 -6.98 10.06
CA ASN A 190 -4.36 -8.36 9.70
C ASN A 190 -3.42 -8.45 8.48
N VAL A 191 -2.51 -7.49 8.37
CA VAL A 191 -1.45 -7.43 7.36
C VAL A 191 -0.21 -6.76 7.93
N LYS A 192 0.97 -7.17 7.47
CA LYS A 192 2.24 -6.62 7.91
C LYS A 192 2.49 -5.26 7.24
N PRO A 193 2.63 -4.16 8.01
CA PRO A 193 3.00 -2.86 7.45
C PRO A 193 4.50 -2.79 7.14
N LYS A 194 4.92 -1.75 6.42
CA LYS A 194 6.31 -1.33 6.37
C LYS A 194 6.47 0.02 7.07
N ILE A 195 7.27 0.04 8.13
CA ILE A 195 7.49 1.21 8.97
C ILE A 195 8.89 1.74 8.72
N GLN A 196 8.98 3.05 8.50
CA GLN A 196 10.21 3.74 8.15
C GLN A 196 10.49 4.88 9.13
N CYS A 197 11.76 4.99 9.48
CA CYS A 197 12.28 5.90 10.48
C CYS A 197 13.40 6.77 9.91
N VAL A 198 13.64 7.92 10.56
CA VAL A 198 14.83 8.76 10.36
C VAL A 198 15.83 8.46 11.45
N HIS A 199 17.09 8.34 11.08
CA HIS A 199 18.20 8.22 12.02
C HIS A 199 18.82 9.61 12.26
N PRO A 200 18.68 10.19 13.47
CA PRO A 200 19.11 11.57 13.72
C PRO A 200 20.63 11.73 13.63
N SER A 201 21.39 10.67 13.90
CA SER A 201 22.84 10.62 13.68
C SER A 201 23.34 9.19 13.51
N LYS A 202 24.60 9.01 13.08
CA LYS A 202 25.21 7.68 12.91
C LYS A 202 25.36 6.87 14.21
N ASN A 203 25.37 7.54 15.37
CA ASN A 203 25.54 6.93 16.68
C ASN A 203 24.33 7.19 17.59
N ALA A 204 23.15 7.43 16.99
CA ALA A 204 21.94 7.60 17.75
C ALA A 204 21.57 6.29 18.45
N ASP A 205 21.05 6.41 19.67
CA ASP A 205 20.50 5.32 20.48
C ASP A 205 19.01 5.09 20.23
N HIS A 206 18.41 5.90 19.37
CA HIS A 206 17.01 5.83 18.97
C HIS A 206 16.85 6.26 17.50
N GLN A 207 15.71 5.89 16.94
CA GLN A 207 15.26 6.28 15.62
C GLN A 207 13.93 7.03 15.72
N ILE A 208 13.62 7.90 14.75
CA ILE A 208 12.42 8.74 14.78
C ILE A 208 11.39 8.18 13.80
N LEU A 209 10.18 7.89 14.29
CA LEU A 209 9.07 7.40 13.47
C LEU A 209 8.68 8.45 12.43
N GLY A 210 8.61 8.07 11.15
CA GLY A 210 8.40 9.05 10.08
C GLY A 210 7.35 8.66 9.04
N GLN A 211 7.38 7.41 8.58
CA GLN A 211 6.51 6.96 7.49
C GLN A 211 6.00 5.54 7.75
N ILE A 212 4.73 5.30 7.49
CA ILE A 212 4.07 3.99 7.57
C ILE A 212 3.45 3.70 6.20
N GLU A 213 3.80 2.56 5.63
CA GLU A 213 3.31 2.07 4.36
C GLU A 213 2.36 0.88 4.62
N ILE A 214 1.14 0.97 4.10
CA ILE A 214 0.12 -0.08 4.11
C ILE A 214 -0.13 -0.53 2.68
N CYS A 215 0.04 -1.82 2.43
CA CYS A 215 0.04 -2.37 1.08
C CYS A 215 -1.34 -2.94 0.70
N PHE A 216 -1.63 -2.89 -0.59
CA PHE A 216 -2.87 -3.33 -1.18
C PHE A 216 -2.59 -4.22 -2.39
N SER A 217 -3.42 -5.25 -2.51
CA SER A 217 -3.58 -6.00 -3.76
C SER A 217 -4.17 -5.10 -4.85
N PRO A 218 -4.10 -5.51 -6.14
CA PRO A 218 -4.60 -4.71 -7.27
C PRO A 218 -6.09 -4.31 -7.20
N ASP A 219 -6.88 -5.03 -6.40
CA ASP A 219 -8.30 -4.77 -6.12
C ASP A 219 -8.53 -3.87 -4.91
N PHE A 220 -7.46 -3.30 -4.35
CA PHE A 220 -7.45 -2.48 -3.14
C PHE A 220 -7.87 -3.20 -1.85
N THR A 221 -7.71 -4.52 -1.81
CA THR A 221 -7.74 -5.28 -0.55
C THR A 221 -6.39 -5.20 0.15
N LEU A 222 -6.40 -5.14 1.49
CA LEU A 222 -5.17 -5.11 2.27
C LEU A 222 -4.31 -6.36 2.00
N HIS A 223 -3.01 -6.17 1.88
CA HIS A 223 -2.02 -7.24 1.71
C HIS A 223 -0.75 -6.92 2.51
N ASP A 224 0.03 -7.94 2.85
CA ASP A 224 1.32 -7.75 3.51
C ASP A 224 2.25 -6.88 2.64
N CYS A 225 2.93 -5.92 3.25
CA CYS A 225 4.05 -5.29 2.56
C CYS A 225 5.18 -6.31 2.46
N GLU A 226 5.30 -6.99 1.32
CA GLU A 226 6.34 -8.00 1.10
C GLU A 226 7.72 -7.41 1.47
N LYS A 227 8.51 -8.18 2.22
CA LYS A 227 9.95 -7.91 2.34
C LYS A 227 10.49 -8.01 0.94
N GLN A 228 10.86 -6.90 0.29
CA GLN A 228 11.65 -6.96 -0.92
C GLN A 228 13.01 -7.59 -0.58
N GLY A 229 13.06 -8.92 -0.61
CA GLY A 229 14.31 -9.65 -0.72
C GLY A 229 14.92 -9.31 -2.08
N HIS A 230 16.18 -8.89 -2.05
CA HIS A 230 17.00 -8.51 -3.22
C HIS A 230 16.74 -7.14 -3.87
N TRP A 231 16.87 -6.06 -3.09
CA TRP A 231 17.53 -4.83 -3.58
C TRP A 231 18.74 -4.39 -2.74
N ASP A 232 19.29 -5.29 -1.91
CA ASP A 232 20.63 -5.13 -1.36
C ASP A 232 21.68 -5.36 -2.45
N LYS A 233 21.72 -4.46 -3.44
CA LYS A 233 22.88 -4.15 -4.29
C LYS A 233 22.59 -2.88 -5.08
N GLY A 234 22.87 -1.75 -4.43
CA GLY A 234 23.55 -0.65 -5.09
C GLY A 234 22.84 -0.02 -6.29
N MET A 235 21.57 0.36 -6.14
CA MET A 235 21.14 1.57 -6.83
C MET A 235 20.88 2.62 -5.78
N ALA A 236 21.50 3.79 -5.99
CA ALA A 236 21.23 5.00 -5.26
C ALA A 236 19.74 5.35 -5.42
N VAL A 237 18.90 4.72 -4.60
CA VAL A 237 17.60 5.27 -4.24
C VAL A 237 17.96 6.61 -3.64
N HIS A 238 17.54 7.68 -4.32
CA HIS A 238 17.86 9.04 -3.96
C HIS A 238 17.80 9.20 -2.44
N LYS A 239 18.95 9.55 -1.87
CA LYS A 239 19.23 9.90 -0.48
C LYS A 239 18.48 11.18 -0.05
N ALA A 240 17.24 11.35 -0.51
CA ALA A 240 16.51 12.61 -0.56
C ALA A 240 15.44 12.71 0.54
N SER A 241 14.90 11.60 1.03
CA SER A 241 13.86 11.63 2.07
C SER A 241 14.37 11.32 3.49
N GLY A 242 15.62 10.86 3.64
CA GLY A 242 16.20 10.53 4.96
C GLY A 242 15.58 9.32 5.67
N PHE A 243 14.49 8.75 5.14
CA PHE A 243 13.81 7.58 5.70
C PHE A 243 14.46 6.27 5.27
N SER A 244 14.60 5.34 6.21
CA SER A 244 14.94 3.94 5.99
C SER A 244 13.95 3.05 6.75
N VAL A 245 13.89 1.74 6.43
CA VAL A 245 13.14 0.80 7.29
C VAL A 245 13.66 0.94 8.73
N CYS A 246 12.76 0.98 9.70
CA CYS A 246 13.15 1.11 11.10
C CYS A 246 13.95 -0.13 11.54
N ASP A 247 14.98 0.07 12.35
CA ASP A 247 15.71 -1.02 12.99
C ASP A 247 14.82 -1.68 14.06
N HIS A 248 14.69 -3.00 14.04
CA HIS A 248 13.79 -3.71 14.96
C HIS A 248 14.32 -3.71 16.41
N ASP A 249 15.63 -3.54 16.59
CA ASP A 249 16.32 -3.61 17.88
C ASP A 249 16.57 -2.22 18.48
N MET A 250 16.14 -1.15 17.81
CA MET A 250 16.33 0.23 18.24
C MET A 250 15.02 0.87 18.72
N PRO A 251 15.02 1.55 19.89
CA PRO A 251 13.87 2.30 20.38
C PRO A 251 13.37 3.33 19.36
N VAL A 252 12.05 3.41 19.21
CA VAL A 252 11.36 4.32 18.28
C VAL A 252 10.83 5.52 19.05
N TYR A 253 11.31 6.70 18.68
CA TYR A 253 10.79 7.97 19.15
C TYR A 253 9.63 8.43 18.27
N TYR A 254 8.47 8.62 18.88
CA TYR A 254 7.32 9.29 18.26
C TYR A 254 7.17 10.68 18.90
N PRO A 255 7.81 11.71 18.32
CA PRO A 255 7.90 13.04 18.93
C PRO A 255 6.54 13.67 19.27
N PRO A 256 6.42 14.35 20.43
CA PRO A 256 5.29 15.21 20.76
C PRO A 256 5.11 16.35 19.76
N LEU A 257 3.85 16.67 19.48
CA LEU A 257 3.45 17.76 18.62
C LEU A 257 3.67 19.09 19.35
N LEU A 258 4.43 20.01 18.75
CA LEU A 258 4.71 21.34 19.29
C LEU A 258 3.60 22.36 19.04
#